data_AF-A0A7K2M6W0-F1
#
_entry.id   AF-A0A7K2M6W0-F1
#
_cell.length_a   1.000
_cell.length_b   1.000
_cell.length_c   1.000
_cell.angle_alpha   90.00
_cell.angle_beta   90.00
_cell.angle_gamma   90.00
#
_symmetry.space_group_name_H-M   'P 1'
#
loop_
_entity.id
_entity.type
_entity.pdbx_description
1 polymer ?
#
loop_
_entity_poly.entity_id
_entity_poly.type
_entity_poly.pdbx_seq_one_letter_code
_entity_poly.pdbx_strand_id
1 'polypeptide(L)'
;MVATAAGTLLAAAVATGAAQAAPSPTAPRYQPAMVAALARSLGVSEDAAVARLDQQAAQQSELADLSRSGTTTDGAYFTADGKLTVNVSSAAAAARAREHGLAARVPQHGERALDRIKAALDAQALRAAPDGVASWSVDLPSDTVTVHVTPGRTSAAAKSFLKTAAAQGSAVRVVNDGQRLSPQTTVYPGSSMSWTNSQGSWVCSVGYGAHDSSGRQYLVSAGHCVADLTDLYYNNAHFAKGVHSRYALGRRSVDMGVAQVDSDDSVATQVGTWGNGANIAVKGSKRAPSGSSLCKSGQTTGWTCGAVKSYNVSVTYVDEHGGPDTVVTGLASSSVCTEGGDSGGAYISGNQAQGMTSGGPTGQQCSGTNSSGSSYFQPLDDALSYYGLTLNTN
;
A
#
# COMPACT_ATOMS: atom_id res chain seq x y z
N MET A 1 56.97 68.92 -6.41
CA MET A 1 57.79 68.31 -7.47
C MET A 1 56.85 67.74 -8.51
N VAL A 2 57.03 68.16 -9.76
CA VAL A 2 56.24 67.76 -10.94
C VAL A 2 56.75 66.40 -11.43
N ALA A 3 55.85 65.50 -11.83
CA ALA A 3 56.17 64.43 -12.78
C ALA A 3 54.90 63.93 -13.48
N THR A 4 54.72 64.39 -14.71
CA THR A 4 53.82 63.88 -15.76
C THR A 4 54.30 62.50 -16.24
N ALA A 5 53.40 61.52 -16.37
CA ALA A 5 53.69 60.21 -16.95
C ALA A 5 52.80 59.97 -18.17
N ALA A 6 53.44 59.78 -19.33
CA ALA A 6 52.83 59.52 -20.62
C ALA A 6 52.39 58.05 -20.75
N GLY A 7 51.25 57.82 -21.38
CA GLY A 7 50.67 56.50 -21.63
C GLY A 7 51.24 55.83 -22.89
N THR A 8 51.41 54.52 -22.81
CA THR A 8 51.72 53.63 -23.93
C THR A 8 50.57 52.64 -24.12
N LEU A 9 49.97 52.64 -25.31
CA LEU A 9 48.93 51.72 -25.76
C LEU A 9 49.57 50.39 -26.21
N LEU A 10 49.16 49.27 -25.62
CA LEU A 10 49.38 47.92 -26.17
C LEU A 10 48.04 47.36 -26.66
N ALA A 11 47.97 47.03 -27.95
CA ALA A 11 46.85 46.31 -28.55
C ALA A 11 47.00 44.80 -28.28
N ALA A 12 46.01 44.19 -27.63
CA ALA A 12 45.92 42.75 -27.46
C ALA A 12 45.02 42.14 -28.56
N ALA A 13 45.58 41.21 -29.34
CA ALA A 13 44.84 40.45 -30.35
C ALA A 13 43.91 39.43 -29.67
N VAL A 14 42.63 39.45 -30.02
CA VAL A 14 41.62 38.51 -29.52
C VAL A 14 41.53 37.32 -30.48
N ALA A 15 41.98 36.15 -30.04
CA ALA A 15 41.75 34.89 -30.77
C ALA A 15 40.34 34.37 -30.42
N THR A 16 39.42 34.38 -31.39
CA THR A 16 38.08 33.81 -31.25
C THR A 16 38.11 32.30 -31.40
N GLY A 17 38.28 31.59 -30.28
CA GLY A 17 38.00 30.15 -30.22
C GLY A 17 36.49 29.91 -30.29
N ALA A 18 36.00 29.36 -31.40
CA ALA A 18 34.62 28.88 -31.50
C ALA A 18 34.46 27.63 -30.62
N ALA A 19 33.92 27.80 -29.41
CA ALA A 19 33.47 26.69 -28.59
C ALA A 19 32.27 26.03 -29.27
N GLN A 20 32.45 24.81 -29.77
CA GLN A 20 31.35 23.97 -30.23
C GLN A 20 30.50 23.61 -29.01
N ALA A 21 29.28 24.15 -28.95
CA ALA A 21 28.31 23.79 -27.93
C ALA A 21 28.01 22.29 -28.04
N ALA A 22 28.31 21.54 -26.98
CA ALA A 22 27.88 20.15 -26.88
C ALA A 22 26.33 20.10 -26.93
N PRO A 23 25.74 19.13 -27.65
CA PRO A 23 24.29 19.00 -27.68
C PRO A 23 23.76 18.76 -26.26
N SER A 24 22.80 19.57 -25.83
CA SER A 24 22.12 19.38 -24.55
C SER A 24 21.49 17.99 -24.51
N PRO A 25 21.64 17.22 -23.41
CA PRO A 25 21.02 15.91 -23.31
C PRO A 25 19.50 16.08 -23.38
N THR A 26 18.88 15.48 -24.40
CA THR A 26 17.43 15.42 -24.54
C THR A 26 16.85 14.78 -23.28
N ALA A 27 15.82 15.38 -22.69
CA ALA A 27 15.16 14.79 -21.54
C ALA A 27 14.69 13.37 -21.90
N PRO A 28 14.90 12.37 -21.03
CA PRO A 28 14.51 11.00 -21.33
C PRO A 28 13.00 10.93 -21.55
N ARG A 29 12.57 10.25 -22.62
CA ARG A 29 11.16 10.10 -23.01
C ARG A 29 10.32 9.42 -21.93
N TYR A 30 10.93 8.50 -21.17
CA TYR A 30 10.30 7.71 -20.12
C TYR A 30 10.95 7.98 -18.76
N GLN A 31 10.20 7.83 -17.68
CA GLN A 31 10.73 7.98 -16.33
C GLN A 31 11.76 6.88 -16.03
N PRO A 32 13.00 7.21 -15.59
CA PRO A 32 14.05 6.20 -15.37
C PRO A 32 13.67 5.08 -14.41
N ALA A 33 12.93 5.40 -13.33
CA ALA A 33 12.48 4.41 -12.36
C ALA A 33 11.52 3.36 -12.96
N MET A 34 10.67 3.77 -13.91
CA MET A 34 9.76 2.85 -14.61
C MET A 34 10.55 1.94 -15.56
N VAL A 35 11.50 2.50 -16.31
CA VAL A 35 12.36 1.72 -17.22
C VAL A 35 13.16 0.68 -16.45
N ALA A 36 13.80 1.07 -15.34
CA ALA A 36 14.56 0.16 -14.51
C ALA A 36 13.69 -0.98 -13.93
N ALA A 37 12.45 -0.66 -13.51
CA ALA A 37 11.51 -1.67 -13.04
C ALA A 37 11.08 -2.63 -14.17
N LEU A 38 10.73 -2.09 -15.34
CA LEU A 38 10.34 -2.88 -16.51
C LEU A 38 11.48 -3.80 -16.98
N ALA A 39 12.70 -3.28 -17.06
CA ALA A 39 13.90 -4.03 -17.44
C ALA A 39 14.13 -5.23 -16.51
N ARG A 40 14.06 -5.01 -15.19
CA ARG A 40 14.15 -6.10 -14.19
C ARG A 40 13.03 -7.12 -14.35
N SER A 41 11.79 -6.67 -14.54
CA SER A 41 10.63 -7.57 -14.70
C SER A 41 10.72 -8.43 -15.95
N LEU A 42 11.28 -7.89 -17.03
CA LEU A 42 11.45 -8.60 -18.30
C LEU A 42 12.76 -9.40 -18.38
N GLY A 43 13.70 -9.19 -17.45
CA GLY A 43 15.04 -9.79 -17.50
C GLY A 43 15.89 -9.27 -18.66
N VAL A 44 15.75 -7.99 -19.02
CA VAL A 44 16.45 -7.34 -20.15
C VAL A 44 17.19 -6.08 -19.70
N SER A 45 18.00 -5.47 -20.57
CA SER A 45 18.63 -4.17 -20.30
C SER A 45 17.61 -3.02 -20.33
N GLU A 46 17.95 -1.90 -19.69
CA GLU A 46 17.13 -0.67 -19.75
C GLU A 46 16.94 -0.18 -21.19
N ASP A 47 17.99 -0.22 -22.02
CA ASP A 47 17.92 0.12 -23.45
C ASP A 47 16.94 -0.79 -24.21
N ALA A 48 16.93 -2.09 -23.92
CA ALA A 48 16.00 -3.03 -24.53
C ALA A 48 14.55 -2.80 -24.06
N ALA A 49 14.35 -2.41 -22.80
CA ALA A 49 13.04 -2.03 -22.28
C ALA A 49 12.52 -0.74 -22.95
N VAL A 50 13.38 0.27 -23.13
CA VAL A 50 13.05 1.49 -23.88
C VAL A 50 12.70 1.16 -25.34
N ALA A 51 13.53 0.37 -26.02
CA ALA A 51 13.28 -0.02 -27.41
C ALA A 51 11.93 -0.76 -27.57
N ARG A 52 11.59 -1.63 -26.62
CA ARG A 52 10.28 -2.29 -26.58
C ARG A 52 9.13 -1.29 -26.45
N LEU A 53 9.25 -0.31 -25.54
CA LEU A 53 8.21 0.71 -25.35
C LEU A 53 8.04 1.58 -26.60
N ASP A 54 9.13 1.99 -27.23
CA ASP A 54 9.09 2.77 -28.48
C ASP A 54 8.43 1.96 -29.61
N GLN A 55 8.76 0.68 -29.75
CA GLN A 55 8.16 -0.23 -30.72
C GLN A 55 6.64 -0.42 -30.47
N GLN A 56 6.23 -0.57 -29.21
CA GLN A 56 4.82 -0.69 -28.86
C GLN A 56 4.06 0.60 -29.16
N ALA A 57 4.63 1.75 -28.84
CA ALA A 57 4.05 3.05 -29.14
C ALA A 57 3.88 3.28 -30.65
N ALA A 58 4.87 2.88 -31.46
CA ALA A 58 4.77 2.96 -32.93
C ALA A 58 3.62 2.08 -33.45
N GLN A 59 3.54 0.81 -33.03
CA GLN A 59 2.46 -0.09 -33.45
C GLN A 59 1.07 0.38 -32.99
N GLN A 60 0.98 0.99 -31.80
CA GLN A 60 -0.27 1.61 -31.32
C GLN A 60 -0.68 2.80 -32.18
N SER A 61 0.28 3.60 -32.66
CA SER A 61 0.00 4.65 -33.63
C SER A 61 -0.55 4.06 -34.92
N GLU A 62 0.09 3.04 -35.48
CA GLU A 62 -0.42 2.37 -36.69
C GLU A 62 -1.84 1.80 -36.52
N LEU A 63 -2.17 1.27 -35.34
CA LEU A 63 -3.53 0.81 -35.03
C LEU A 63 -4.52 1.98 -35.03
N ALA A 64 -4.16 3.13 -34.46
CA ALA A 64 -5.00 4.32 -34.48
C ALA A 64 -5.20 4.84 -35.91
N ASP A 65 -4.16 4.81 -36.75
CA ASP A 65 -4.21 5.16 -38.17
C ASP A 65 -5.12 4.22 -38.96
N LEU A 66 -5.04 2.92 -38.69
CA LEU A 66 -5.93 1.91 -39.26
C LEU A 66 -7.39 2.19 -38.89
N SER A 67 -7.69 2.49 -37.62
CA SER A 67 -9.05 2.87 -37.21
C SER A 67 -9.54 4.15 -37.89
N ARG A 68 -8.68 5.18 -38.01
CA ARG A 68 -9.00 6.43 -38.72
C ARG A 68 -9.27 6.23 -40.21
N SER A 69 -8.70 5.17 -40.81
CA SER A 69 -8.98 4.80 -42.21
C SER A 69 -10.38 4.19 -42.43
N GLY A 70 -11.14 3.96 -41.36
CA GLY A 70 -12.48 3.33 -41.41
C GLY A 70 -12.46 1.81 -41.35
N THR A 71 -11.30 1.19 -41.13
CA THR A 71 -11.21 -0.27 -40.98
C THR A 71 -11.79 -0.69 -39.63
N THR A 72 -12.85 -1.49 -39.65
CA THR A 72 -13.45 -2.03 -38.44
C THR A 72 -12.55 -3.12 -37.83
N THR A 73 -12.08 -2.89 -36.60
CA THR A 73 -11.34 -3.86 -35.78
C THR A 73 -12.27 -4.51 -34.75
N ASP A 74 -11.84 -5.63 -34.18
CA ASP A 74 -12.58 -6.42 -33.18
C ASP A 74 -11.65 -6.87 -32.05
N GLY A 75 -10.87 -5.90 -31.56
CA GLY A 75 -9.83 -6.05 -30.55
C GLY A 75 -8.42 -6.08 -31.11
N ALA A 76 -7.44 -5.82 -30.25
CA ALA A 76 -6.02 -5.98 -30.56
C ALA A 76 -5.25 -6.36 -29.30
N TYR A 77 -4.16 -7.11 -29.46
CA TYR A 77 -3.32 -7.55 -28.35
C TYR A 77 -1.86 -7.63 -28.78
N PHE A 78 -0.95 -7.40 -27.83
CA PHE A 78 0.46 -7.69 -28.02
C PHE A 78 0.73 -9.16 -27.71
N THR A 79 1.50 -9.81 -28.58
CA THR A 79 2.10 -11.11 -28.30
C THR A 79 3.31 -10.95 -27.36
N ALA A 80 3.80 -12.05 -26.78
CA ALA A 80 4.91 -12.01 -25.82
C ALA A 80 6.18 -11.36 -26.41
N ASP A 81 6.46 -11.62 -27.69
CA ASP A 81 7.54 -11.03 -28.49
C ASP A 81 7.32 -9.55 -28.85
N GLY A 82 6.21 -8.94 -28.42
CA GLY A 82 5.97 -7.49 -28.55
C GLY A 82 5.34 -7.06 -29.86
N LYS A 83 4.77 -7.99 -30.64
CA LYS A 83 4.08 -7.71 -31.90
C LYS A 83 2.58 -7.45 -31.67
N LEU A 84 2.06 -6.35 -32.20
CA LEU A 84 0.64 -6.03 -32.14
C LEU A 84 -0.13 -6.84 -33.18
N THR A 85 -1.08 -7.64 -32.72
CA THR A 85 -2.00 -8.41 -33.57
C THR A 85 -3.41 -7.87 -33.43
N VAL A 86 -4.01 -7.53 -34.57
CA VAL A 86 -5.36 -6.97 -34.66
C VAL A 86 -6.36 -8.05 -35.05
N ASN A 87 -7.38 -8.21 -34.24
CA ASN A 87 -8.55 -9.02 -34.59
C ASN A 87 -9.45 -8.18 -35.51
N VAL A 88 -9.92 -8.77 -36.60
CA VAL A 88 -10.75 -8.09 -37.59
C VAL A 88 -11.88 -9.00 -38.07
N SER A 89 -12.94 -8.40 -38.63
CA SER A 89 -14.15 -9.13 -39.02
C SER A 89 -14.10 -9.82 -40.39
N SER A 90 -13.06 -9.57 -41.20
CA SER A 90 -12.97 -10.12 -42.56
C SER A 90 -11.53 -10.22 -43.07
N ALA A 91 -11.33 -11.06 -44.09
CA ALA A 91 -10.05 -11.18 -44.78
C ALA A 91 -9.61 -9.86 -45.45
N ALA A 92 -10.55 -9.06 -45.95
CA ALA A 92 -10.29 -7.76 -46.54
C ALA A 92 -9.77 -6.75 -45.49
N ALA A 93 -10.41 -6.69 -44.32
CA ALA A 93 -9.93 -5.88 -43.21
C ALA A 93 -8.54 -6.35 -42.71
N ALA A 94 -8.28 -7.66 -42.75
CA ALA A 94 -6.98 -8.22 -42.39
C ALA A 94 -5.89 -7.82 -43.38
N ALA A 95 -6.21 -7.78 -44.69
CA ALA A 95 -5.29 -7.27 -45.70
C ALA A 95 -4.99 -5.79 -45.47
N ARG A 96 -6.01 -4.98 -45.18
CA ARG A 96 -5.84 -3.55 -44.88
C ARG A 96 -4.98 -3.31 -43.64
N ALA A 97 -5.19 -4.06 -42.57
CA ALA A 97 -4.34 -3.97 -41.38
C ALA A 97 -2.86 -4.28 -41.69
N ARG A 98 -2.59 -5.26 -42.57
CA ARG A 98 -1.22 -5.60 -43.00
C ARG A 98 -0.60 -4.53 -43.89
N GLU A 99 -1.38 -3.82 -44.70
CA GLU A 99 -0.90 -2.65 -45.45
C GLU A 99 -0.43 -1.52 -44.51
N HIS A 100 -1.01 -1.43 -43.31
CA HIS A 100 -0.58 -0.56 -42.21
C HIS A 100 0.53 -1.16 -41.33
N GLY A 101 1.18 -2.25 -41.77
CA GLY A 101 2.30 -2.87 -41.03
C GLY A 101 1.90 -3.69 -39.80
N LEU A 102 0.62 -3.91 -39.54
CA LEU A 102 0.13 -4.65 -38.38
C LEU A 102 -0.06 -6.14 -38.70
N ALA A 103 0.20 -7.01 -37.73
CA ALA A 103 -0.33 -8.38 -37.83
C ALA A 103 -1.85 -8.34 -37.68
N ALA A 104 -2.55 -9.19 -38.42
CA ALA A 104 -3.99 -9.29 -38.32
C ALA A 104 -4.49 -10.72 -38.53
N ARG A 105 -5.59 -11.05 -37.85
CA ARG A 105 -6.30 -12.32 -37.96
C ARG A 105 -7.81 -12.12 -37.90
N VAL A 106 -8.54 -13.08 -38.46
CA VAL A 106 -9.99 -13.17 -38.27
C VAL A 106 -10.24 -14.18 -37.14
N PRO A 107 -10.63 -13.74 -35.93
CA PRO A 107 -10.93 -14.64 -34.82
C PRO A 107 -12.23 -15.43 -35.07
N GLN A 108 -12.49 -16.46 -34.25
CA GLN A 108 -13.74 -17.20 -34.27
C GLN A 108 -14.89 -16.36 -33.69
N HIS A 109 -14.64 -15.66 -32.58
CA HIS A 109 -15.65 -14.88 -31.87
C HIS A 109 -15.42 -13.38 -31.96
N GLY A 110 -14.21 -12.90 -31.65
CA GLY A 110 -13.86 -11.48 -31.64
C GLY A 110 -14.33 -10.74 -30.38
N GLU A 111 -13.68 -9.60 -30.08
CA GLU A 111 -13.86 -8.85 -28.84
C GLU A 111 -15.33 -8.49 -28.57
N ARG A 112 -16.04 -7.94 -29.54
CA ARG A 112 -17.43 -7.51 -29.34
C ARG A 112 -18.37 -8.66 -28.97
N ALA A 113 -18.13 -9.86 -29.47
CA ALA A 113 -18.93 -11.04 -29.12
C ALA A 113 -18.60 -11.51 -27.71
N LEU A 114 -17.31 -11.57 -27.36
CA LEU A 114 -16.83 -11.97 -26.04
C LEU A 114 -17.26 -10.96 -24.96
N ASP A 115 -17.28 -9.66 -25.27
CA ASP A 115 -17.78 -8.61 -24.36
C ASP A 115 -19.27 -8.79 -24.03
N ARG A 116 -20.10 -9.17 -25.01
CA ARG A 116 -21.52 -9.47 -24.74
C ARG A 116 -21.67 -10.65 -23.80
N ILE A 117 -20.83 -11.68 -23.95
CA ILE A 117 -20.81 -12.83 -23.05
C ILE A 117 -20.38 -12.39 -21.65
N LYS A 118 -19.26 -11.65 -21.54
CA LYS A 118 -18.76 -11.15 -20.27
C LYS A 118 -19.80 -10.29 -19.55
N ALA A 119 -20.49 -9.39 -20.27
CA ALA A 119 -21.53 -8.53 -19.71
C ALA A 119 -22.73 -9.33 -19.17
N ALA A 120 -23.11 -10.43 -19.84
CA ALA A 120 -24.17 -11.31 -19.33
C ALA A 120 -23.74 -12.02 -18.03
N LEU A 121 -22.48 -12.45 -17.94
CA LEU A 121 -21.90 -13.02 -16.72
C LEU A 121 -21.81 -11.98 -15.60
N ASP A 122 -21.39 -10.74 -15.90
CA ASP A 122 -21.35 -9.62 -14.96
C ASP A 122 -22.74 -9.38 -14.35
N ALA A 123 -23.78 -9.29 -15.19
CA ALA A 123 -25.16 -9.07 -14.75
C ALA A 123 -25.72 -10.22 -13.87
N GLN A 124 -25.23 -11.44 -14.05
CA GLN A 124 -25.56 -12.56 -13.16
C GLN A 124 -24.82 -12.43 -11.83
N ALA A 125 -23.51 -12.17 -11.85
CA ALA A 125 -22.68 -12.07 -10.65
C ALA A 125 -23.10 -10.92 -9.72
N LEU A 126 -23.55 -9.79 -10.29
CA LEU A 126 -24.05 -8.64 -9.52
C LEU A 126 -25.36 -8.93 -8.77
N ARG A 127 -26.16 -9.91 -9.23
CA ARG A 127 -27.39 -10.33 -8.54
C ARG A 127 -27.11 -11.31 -7.41
N ALA A 128 -26.12 -12.19 -7.60
CA ALA A 128 -25.68 -13.15 -6.60
C ALA A 128 -24.19 -13.44 -6.79
N ALA A 129 -23.37 -12.99 -5.84
CA ALA A 129 -21.92 -13.13 -5.91
C ALA A 129 -21.52 -14.63 -6.02
N PRO A 130 -20.79 -15.03 -7.08
CA PRO A 130 -20.43 -16.42 -7.32
C PRO A 130 -19.21 -16.84 -6.48
N ASP A 131 -19.36 -16.96 -5.16
CA ASP A 131 -18.28 -17.39 -4.27
C ASP A 131 -17.68 -18.74 -4.72
N GLY A 132 -16.38 -18.72 -5.02
CA GLY A 132 -15.64 -19.80 -5.70
C GLY A 132 -15.15 -19.46 -7.11
N VAL A 133 -15.67 -18.39 -7.73
CA VAL A 133 -15.14 -17.84 -8.99
C VAL A 133 -14.28 -16.63 -8.66
N ALA A 134 -12.99 -16.68 -9.01
CA ALA A 134 -12.01 -15.64 -8.68
C ALA A 134 -12.12 -14.44 -9.62
N SER A 135 -12.16 -14.68 -10.93
CA SER A 135 -12.21 -13.63 -11.94
C SER A 135 -12.73 -14.16 -13.28
N TRP A 136 -13.17 -13.27 -14.15
CA TRP A 136 -13.47 -13.58 -15.55
C TRP A 136 -13.22 -12.39 -16.46
N SER A 137 -12.67 -12.64 -17.65
CA SER A 137 -12.24 -11.59 -18.58
C SER A 137 -12.29 -12.03 -20.04
N VAL A 138 -12.36 -11.08 -20.97
CA VAL A 138 -12.10 -11.33 -22.39
C VAL A 138 -10.59 -11.54 -22.59
N ASP A 139 -10.22 -12.68 -23.16
CA ASP A 139 -8.86 -13.06 -23.53
C ASP A 139 -8.75 -13.06 -25.06
N LEU A 140 -8.29 -11.93 -25.61
CA LEU A 140 -8.16 -11.75 -27.06
C LEU A 140 -7.13 -12.67 -27.70
N PRO A 141 -5.98 -13.01 -27.08
CA PRO A 141 -5.10 -14.05 -27.59
C PRO A 141 -5.77 -15.41 -27.79
N SER A 142 -6.49 -15.92 -26.78
CA SER A 142 -7.18 -17.22 -26.89
C SER A 142 -8.54 -17.14 -27.58
N ASP A 143 -9.06 -15.93 -27.81
CA ASP A 143 -10.38 -15.65 -28.37
C ASP A 143 -11.51 -16.26 -27.52
N THR A 144 -11.42 -16.13 -26.20
CA THR A 144 -12.42 -16.65 -25.26
C THR A 144 -12.69 -15.68 -24.11
N VAL A 145 -13.81 -15.86 -23.41
CA VAL A 145 -13.95 -15.36 -22.04
C VAL A 145 -13.32 -16.40 -21.10
N THR A 146 -12.21 -16.06 -20.47
CA THR A 146 -11.53 -16.92 -19.51
C THR A 146 -12.12 -16.71 -18.11
N VAL A 147 -12.49 -17.79 -17.42
CA VAL A 147 -13.07 -17.79 -16.07
C VAL A 147 -12.13 -18.55 -15.15
N HIS A 148 -11.57 -17.87 -14.16
CA HIS A 148 -10.70 -18.47 -13.15
C HIS A 148 -11.51 -18.89 -11.92
N VAL A 149 -11.42 -20.16 -11.55
CA VAL A 149 -12.15 -20.77 -10.44
C VAL A 149 -11.19 -21.11 -9.31
N THR A 150 -11.55 -20.76 -8.08
CA THR A 150 -10.81 -21.14 -6.89
C THR A 150 -11.09 -22.59 -6.53
N PRO A 151 -10.08 -23.49 -6.56
CA PRO A 151 -10.29 -24.90 -6.25
C PRO A 151 -10.90 -25.13 -4.85
N GLY A 152 -11.81 -26.08 -4.73
CA GLY A 152 -12.40 -26.47 -3.43
C GLY A 152 -13.47 -25.52 -2.86
N ARG A 153 -13.81 -24.44 -3.56
CA ARG A 153 -14.86 -23.50 -3.18
C ARG A 153 -15.93 -23.44 -4.28
N THR A 154 -17.17 -23.80 -3.97
CA THR A 154 -18.25 -23.65 -4.95
C THR A 154 -19.60 -23.47 -4.27
N SER A 155 -20.03 -22.22 -4.15
CA SER A 155 -21.39 -21.86 -3.74
C SER A 155 -22.43 -22.29 -4.78
N ALA A 156 -23.72 -22.30 -4.40
CA ALA A 156 -24.80 -22.50 -5.36
C ALA A 156 -24.82 -21.42 -6.47
N ALA A 157 -24.51 -20.17 -6.11
CA ALA A 157 -24.35 -19.07 -7.05
C ALA A 157 -23.20 -19.34 -8.04
N ALA A 158 -22.05 -19.83 -7.57
CA ALA A 158 -20.94 -20.22 -8.44
C ALA A 158 -21.29 -21.38 -9.37
N LYS A 159 -22.00 -22.43 -8.90
CA LYS A 159 -22.47 -23.51 -9.79
C LYS A 159 -23.39 -22.99 -10.89
N SER A 160 -24.31 -22.09 -10.54
CA SER A 160 -25.20 -21.44 -11.51
C SER A 160 -24.42 -20.58 -12.50
N PHE A 161 -23.45 -19.79 -12.03
CA PHE A 161 -22.58 -18.96 -12.86
C PHE A 161 -21.78 -19.80 -13.85
N LEU A 162 -21.12 -20.86 -13.37
CA LEU A 162 -20.34 -21.77 -14.21
C LEU A 162 -21.20 -22.52 -15.23
N LYS A 163 -22.46 -22.84 -14.89
CA LYS A 163 -23.41 -23.40 -15.86
C LYS A 163 -23.76 -22.41 -16.97
N THR A 164 -24.02 -21.14 -16.64
CA THR A 164 -24.25 -20.09 -17.65
C THR A 164 -23.03 -19.88 -18.53
N ALA A 165 -21.84 -19.88 -17.93
CA ALA A 165 -20.57 -19.72 -18.64
C ALA A 165 -20.34 -20.92 -19.58
N ALA A 166 -20.51 -22.15 -19.11
CA ALA A 166 -20.38 -23.36 -19.93
C ALA A 166 -21.39 -23.43 -21.09
N ALA A 167 -22.58 -22.83 -20.95
CA ALA A 167 -23.57 -22.76 -22.02
C ALA A 167 -23.12 -21.93 -23.24
N GLN A 168 -22.07 -21.11 -23.10
CA GLN A 168 -21.45 -20.35 -24.20
C GLN A 168 -20.51 -21.19 -25.07
N GLY A 169 -20.34 -22.48 -24.74
CA GLY A 169 -19.54 -23.42 -25.52
C GLY A 169 -18.08 -22.98 -25.64
N SER A 170 -17.53 -23.02 -26.85
CA SER A 170 -16.12 -22.69 -27.11
C SER A 170 -15.76 -21.22 -26.91
N ALA A 171 -16.73 -20.34 -26.67
CA ALA A 171 -16.47 -18.93 -26.37
C ALA A 171 -16.04 -18.70 -24.92
N VAL A 172 -16.16 -19.69 -24.03
CA VAL A 172 -15.75 -19.61 -22.62
C VAL A 172 -14.73 -20.69 -22.30
N ARG A 173 -13.67 -20.31 -21.59
CA ARG A 173 -12.66 -21.23 -21.06
C ARG A 173 -12.61 -21.14 -19.55
N VAL A 174 -12.96 -22.23 -18.86
CA VAL A 174 -12.87 -22.31 -17.39
C VAL A 174 -11.51 -22.89 -17.00
N VAL A 175 -10.83 -22.22 -16.06
CA VAL A 175 -9.50 -22.59 -15.56
C VAL A 175 -9.55 -22.73 -14.04
N ASN A 176 -9.01 -23.83 -13.50
CA ASN A 176 -9.02 -24.13 -12.07
C ASN A 176 -7.71 -23.71 -11.39
N ASP A 177 -7.29 -22.47 -11.60
CA ASP A 177 -6.06 -21.87 -11.07
C ASP A 177 -6.33 -20.58 -10.28
N GLY A 178 -7.61 -20.25 -10.04
CA GLY A 178 -8.01 -19.06 -9.33
C GLY A 178 -7.53 -19.08 -7.89
N GLN A 179 -7.06 -17.94 -7.40
CA GLN A 179 -6.82 -17.70 -5.98
C GLN A 179 -7.98 -16.90 -5.40
N ARG A 180 -8.15 -16.95 -4.07
CA ARG A 180 -9.12 -16.08 -3.40
C ARG A 180 -8.61 -14.64 -3.54
N LEU A 181 -9.50 -13.75 -3.98
CA LEU A 181 -9.21 -12.32 -4.08
C LEU A 181 -9.94 -11.59 -2.95
N SER A 182 -9.24 -10.68 -2.30
CA SER A 182 -9.74 -9.78 -1.28
C SER A 182 -9.21 -8.37 -1.59
N PRO A 183 -9.95 -7.31 -1.25
CA PRO A 183 -9.38 -5.97 -1.23
C PRO A 183 -8.22 -5.95 -0.24
N GLN A 184 -7.04 -5.53 -0.67
CA GLN A 184 -5.89 -5.36 0.22
C GLN A 184 -6.05 -4.08 1.02
N THR A 185 -5.88 -4.15 2.35
CA THR A 185 -5.87 -2.96 3.21
C THR A 185 -4.45 -2.63 3.66
N THR A 186 -4.14 -1.34 3.70
CA THR A 186 -2.91 -0.83 4.31
C THR A 186 -3.31 0.13 5.41
N VAL A 187 -3.06 -0.26 6.66
CA VAL A 187 -3.42 0.54 7.82
C VAL A 187 -2.18 1.26 8.34
N TYR A 188 -2.25 2.59 8.42
CA TYR A 188 -1.12 3.39 8.91
C TYR A 188 -1.06 3.37 10.43
N PRO A 189 0.13 3.19 11.04
CA PRO A 189 0.36 3.54 12.43
C PRO A 189 -0.25 4.89 12.80
N GLY A 190 -1.06 4.89 13.86
CA GLY A 190 -1.87 5.99 14.34
C GLY A 190 -3.30 6.06 13.82
N SER A 191 -3.69 5.24 12.84
CA SER A 191 -5.08 5.12 12.36
C SER A 191 -5.99 4.49 13.42
N SER A 192 -7.31 4.64 13.26
CA SER A 192 -8.28 3.98 14.15
C SER A 192 -8.19 2.45 14.05
N MET A 193 -8.40 1.76 15.17
CA MET A 193 -8.74 0.34 15.20
C MET A 193 -9.86 0.13 16.22
N SER A 194 -10.89 -0.61 15.84
CA SER A 194 -12.08 -0.82 16.66
C SER A 194 -12.43 -2.28 16.81
N TRP A 195 -13.20 -2.58 17.86
CA TRP A 195 -13.82 -3.87 18.09
C TRP A 195 -15.10 -3.68 18.91
N THR A 196 -15.97 -4.69 18.88
CA THR A 196 -17.21 -4.71 19.66
C THR A 196 -17.27 -5.99 20.45
N ASN A 197 -17.57 -5.89 21.74
CA ASN A 197 -17.84 -7.03 22.61
C ASN A 197 -19.20 -6.84 23.31
N SER A 198 -19.52 -7.72 24.27
CA SER A 198 -20.78 -7.66 25.03
C SER A 198 -20.94 -6.39 25.88
N GLN A 199 -19.86 -5.65 26.14
CA GLN A 199 -19.85 -4.45 26.97
C GLN A 199 -19.96 -3.16 26.14
N GLY A 200 -19.76 -3.22 24.82
CA GLY A 200 -19.90 -2.08 23.92
C GLY A 200 -18.91 -2.11 22.76
N SER A 201 -18.80 -0.95 22.11
CA SER A 201 -17.83 -0.70 21.05
C SER A 201 -16.65 0.08 21.61
N TRP A 202 -15.46 -0.36 21.25
CA TRP A 202 -14.20 0.17 21.74
C TRP A 202 -13.36 0.66 20.58
N VAL A 203 -12.49 1.62 20.88
CA VAL A 203 -11.57 2.19 19.90
C VAL A 203 -10.20 2.36 20.53
N CYS A 204 -9.20 2.00 19.74
CA CYS A 204 -7.80 2.32 19.95
C CYS A 204 -7.21 2.85 18.65
N SER A 205 -5.90 3.04 18.64
CA SER A 205 -5.10 3.43 17.51
C SER A 205 -4.10 2.34 17.14
N VAL A 206 -3.82 2.21 15.85
CA VAL A 206 -2.88 1.23 15.31
C VAL A 206 -1.45 1.58 15.72
N GLY A 207 -0.73 0.59 16.25
CA GLY A 207 0.70 0.69 16.55
C GLY A 207 1.58 0.39 15.34
N TYR A 208 2.55 -0.52 15.49
CA TYR A 208 3.55 -0.81 14.46
C TYR A 208 3.41 -2.20 13.85
N GLY A 209 3.66 -2.32 12.54
CA GLY A 209 3.79 -3.60 11.86
C GLY A 209 5.14 -4.25 12.13
N ALA A 210 5.15 -5.53 12.46
CA ALA A 210 6.35 -6.33 12.67
C ALA A 210 6.15 -7.74 12.13
N HIS A 211 7.23 -8.52 12.01
CA HIS A 211 7.15 -9.90 11.58
C HIS A 211 7.98 -10.83 12.46
N ASP A 212 7.55 -12.09 12.55
CA ASP A 212 8.35 -13.15 13.17
C ASP A 212 9.40 -13.71 12.18
N SER A 213 10.26 -14.61 12.67
CA SER A 213 11.29 -15.27 11.84
C SER A 213 10.76 -16.06 10.64
N SER A 214 9.47 -16.42 10.62
CA SER A 214 8.81 -17.10 9.50
C SER A 214 8.20 -16.14 8.49
N GLY A 215 8.28 -14.83 8.73
CA GLY A 215 7.70 -13.77 7.90
C GLY A 215 6.23 -13.49 8.17
N ARG A 216 5.64 -14.11 9.20
CA ARG A 216 4.24 -13.86 9.59
C ARG A 216 4.11 -12.46 10.15
N GLN A 217 3.09 -11.73 9.71
CA GLN A 217 2.87 -10.33 10.04
C GLN A 217 2.06 -10.17 11.33
N TYR A 218 2.48 -9.20 12.14
CA TYR A 218 1.90 -8.84 13.43
C TYR A 218 1.73 -7.33 13.55
N LEU A 219 0.65 -6.92 14.19
CA LEU A 219 0.48 -5.60 14.76
C LEU A 219 0.98 -5.64 16.20
N VAL A 220 1.96 -4.81 16.54
CA VAL A 220 2.40 -4.55 17.91
C VAL A 220 1.63 -3.35 18.44
N SER A 221 0.90 -3.53 19.54
CA SER A 221 -0.01 -2.51 20.10
C SER A 221 0.04 -2.48 21.63
N ALA A 222 -0.77 -1.61 22.23
CA ALA A 222 -1.03 -1.62 23.67
C ALA A 222 -1.73 -2.93 24.07
N GLY A 223 -1.33 -3.50 25.19
CA GLY A 223 -1.85 -4.77 25.67
C GLY A 223 -3.33 -4.70 26.02
N HIS A 224 -3.79 -3.59 26.60
CA HIS A 224 -5.19 -3.43 26.98
C HIS A 224 -6.15 -3.39 25.76
N CYS A 225 -5.69 -2.91 24.59
CA CYS A 225 -6.49 -2.91 23.37
C CYS A 225 -6.71 -4.33 22.79
N VAL A 226 -5.86 -5.30 23.16
CA VAL A 226 -5.93 -6.68 22.67
C VAL A 226 -6.01 -7.70 23.81
N ALA A 227 -6.40 -7.27 25.00
CA ALA A 227 -6.42 -8.11 26.20
C ALA A 227 -7.33 -9.34 26.05
N ASP A 228 -8.47 -9.16 25.39
CA ASP A 228 -9.47 -10.22 25.15
C ASP A 228 -9.23 -11.00 23.85
N LEU A 229 -8.06 -10.81 23.20
CA LEU A 229 -7.72 -11.47 21.93
C LEU A 229 -8.78 -11.22 20.82
N THR A 230 -9.31 -9.99 20.81
CA THR A 230 -10.42 -9.58 19.95
C THR A 230 -10.02 -9.51 18.48
N ASP A 231 -11.01 -9.68 17.60
CA ASP A 231 -10.93 -9.32 16.19
C ASP A 231 -10.92 -7.79 16.07
N LEU A 232 -10.06 -7.25 15.20
CA LEU A 232 -9.78 -5.83 15.03
C LEU A 232 -10.20 -5.35 13.65
N TYR A 233 -10.80 -4.16 13.62
CA TYR A 233 -11.39 -3.58 12.42
C TYR A 233 -10.84 -2.18 12.13
N TYR A 234 -10.60 -1.90 10.87
CA TYR A 234 -10.30 -0.56 10.34
C TYR A 234 -11.32 -0.23 9.25
N ASN A 235 -12.05 0.89 9.39
CA ASN A 235 -13.13 1.27 8.48
C ASN A 235 -14.15 0.14 8.21
N ASN A 236 -14.52 -0.60 9.26
CA ASN A 236 -15.41 -1.78 9.23
C ASN A 236 -14.87 -3.00 8.46
N ALA A 237 -13.62 -2.98 8.01
CA ALA A 237 -12.92 -4.14 7.47
C ALA A 237 -12.08 -4.80 8.57
N HIS A 238 -12.27 -6.11 8.76
CA HIS A 238 -11.38 -6.90 9.62
C HIS A 238 -9.97 -6.87 9.03
N PHE A 239 -8.94 -6.71 9.87
CA PHE A 239 -7.55 -6.72 9.40
C PHE A 239 -6.55 -7.46 10.29
N ALA A 240 -6.92 -7.74 11.55
CA ALA A 240 -6.05 -8.43 12.49
C ALA A 240 -6.85 -9.05 13.64
N LYS A 241 -6.27 -10.08 14.28
CA LYS A 241 -6.83 -10.70 15.49
C LYS A 241 -5.81 -10.71 16.60
N GLY A 242 -6.20 -10.27 17.81
CA GLY A 242 -5.35 -10.38 19.00
C GLY A 242 -4.93 -11.82 19.26
N VAL A 243 -3.65 -12.05 19.56
CA VAL A 243 -3.12 -13.40 19.84
C VAL A 243 -2.39 -13.50 21.18
N HIS A 244 -1.76 -12.41 21.63
CA HIS A 244 -1.12 -12.34 22.95
C HIS A 244 -1.24 -10.94 23.55
N SER A 245 -1.42 -10.88 24.88
CA SER A 245 -1.35 -9.64 25.66
C SER A 245 -0.67 -9.90 27.00
N ARG A 246 0.04 -8.89 27.52
CA ARG A 246 0.59 -8.86 28.88
C ARG A 246 -0.20 -7.96 29.84
N TYR A 247 -1.31 -7.41 29.37
CA TYR A 247 -2.18 -6.56 30.16
C TYR A 247 -3.25 -7.39 30.87
N ALA A 248 -3.41 -7.17 32.17
CA ALA A 248 -4.49 -7.77 32.96
C ALA A 248 -4.93 -6.80 34.06
N LEU A 249 -6.23 -6.65 34.25
CA LEU A 249 -6.76 -5.81 35.32
C LEU A 249 -6.48 -6.40 36.71
N GLY A 250 -6.33 -5.52 37.71
CA GLY A 250 -6.29 -5.86 39.14
C GLY A 250 -5.00 -6.55 39.62
N ARG A 251 -3.96 -6.57 38.81
CA ARG A 251 -2.65 -7.14 39.15
C ARG A 251 -1.52 -6.33 38.51
N ARG A 252 -0.28 -6.65 38.87
CA ARG A 252 0.90 -6.07 38.19
C ARG A 252 0.92 -6.52 36.73
N SER A 253 0.98 -5.56 35.82
CA SER A 253 0.80 -5.75 34.38
C SER A 253 1.85 -5.00 33.56
N VAL A 254 1.88 -5.30 32.26
CA VAL A 254 2.65 -4.56 31.27
C VAL A 254 1.77 -4.32 30.05
N ASP A 255 1.77 -3.10 29.51
CA ASP A 255 0.81 -2.71 28.49
C ASP A 255 1.34 -2.94 27.07
N MET A 256 1.68 -4.20 26.78
CA MET A 256 2.10 -4.64 25.45
C MET A 256 1.28 -5.84 24.97
N GLY A 257 0.91 -5.84 23.70
CA GLY A 257 0.19 -6.94 23.06
C GLY A 257 0.48 -7.03 21.58
N VAL A 258 0.15 -8.17 21.00
CA VAL A 258 0.28 -8.42 19.56
C VAL A 258 -0.99 -9.03 19.00
N ALA A 259 -1.34 -8.59 17.79
CA ALA A 259 -2.37 -9.16 16.96
C ALA A 259 -1.75 -9.71 15.67
N GLN A 260 -2.19 -10.88 15.23
CA GLN A 260 -1.80 -11.40 13.92
C GLN A 260 -2.55 -10.63 12.83
N VAL A 261 -1.81 -10.12 11.84
CA VAL A 261 -2.39 -9.42 10.68
C VAL A 261 -2.84 -10.46 9.65
N ASP A 262 -3.98 -10.21 9.01
CA ASP A 262 -4.49 -11.07 7.95
C ASP A 262 -3.52 -11.12 6.76
N SER A 263 -3.50 -12.24 6.03
CA SER A 263 -2.49 -12.48 4.97
C SER A 263 -2.53 -11.47 3.83
N ASP A 264 -3.67 -10.82 3.63
CA ASP A 264 -3.93 -9.92 2.51
C ASP A 264 -3.86 -8.44 2.92
N ASP A 265 -3.58 -8.20 4.21
CA ASP A 265 -3.51 -6.88 4.82
C ASP A 265 -2.10 -6.56 5.30
N SER A 266 -1.85 -5.27 5.51
CA SER A 266 -0.56 -4.80 5.97
C SER A 266 -0.69 -3.60 6.90
N VAL A 267 0.26 -3.48 7.82
CA VAL A 267 0.49 -2.25 8.57
C VAL A 267 1.60 -1.47 7.88
N ALA A 268 1.34 -0.21 7.53
CA ALA A 268 2.26 0.60 6.75
C ALA A 268 3.60 0.83 7.48
N THR A 269 4.68 0.96 6.71
CA THR A 269 6.01 1.32 7.22
C THR A 269 6.22 2.83 7.36
N GLN A 270 5.13 3.59 7.44
CA GLN A 270 5.12 5.04 7.61
C GLN A 270 4.06 5.42 8.65
N VAL A 271 4.38 6.33 9.57
CA VAL A 271 3.42 6.81 10.56
C VAL A 271 2.56 7.91 9.94
N GLY A 272 1.24 7.80 10.10
CA GLY A 272 0.30 8.81 9.62
C GLY A 272 0.38 10.10 10.43
N THR A 273 0.35 11.27 9.78
CA THR A 273 0.45 12.59 10.44
C THR A 273 -0.88 13.33 10.55
N TRP A 274 -2.00 12.69 10.18
CA TRP A 274 -3.34 13.29 10.24
C TRP A 274 -3.43 14.64 9.52
N GLY A 275 -2.76 14.77 8.37
CA GLY A 275 -2.75 16.00 7.56
C GLY A 275 -1.75 17.06 8.02
N ASN A 276 -0.93 16.80 9.04
CA ASN A 276 0.13 17.72 9.50
C ASN A 276 1.43 17.64 8.69
N GLY A 277 1.38 17.07 7.47
CA GLY A 277 2.52 16.90 6.57
C GLY A 277 2.50 15.55 5.86
N ALA A 278 3.59 15.19 5.19
CA ALA A 278 3.77 13.84 4.66
C ALA A 278 3.89 12.81 5.79
N ASN A 279 3.49 11.57 5.52
CA ASN A 279 3.68 10.47 6.48
C ASN A 279 5.18 10.25 6.78
N ILE A 280 5.48 9.87 8.02
CA ILE A 280 6.86 9.75 8.48
C ILE A 280 7.36 8.32 8.27
N ALA A 281 8.35 8.13 7.40
CA ALA A 281 8.95 6.82 7.16
C ALA A 281 9.60 6.24 8.42
N VAL A 282 9.29 4.98 8.71
CA VAL A 282 9.89 4.22 9.82
C VAL A 282 11.17 3.56 9.32
N LYS A 283 12.32 3.98 9.85
CA LYS A 283 13.65 3.46 9.45
C LYS A 283 14.32 2.61 10.54
N GLY A 284 13.66 2.41 11.68
CA GLY A 284 14.15 1.60 12.78
C GLY A 284 13.41 1.87 14.08
N SER A 285 13.89 1.25 15.17
CA SER A 285 13.31 1.34 16.52
C SER A 285 14.33 1.76 17.59
N LYS A 286 15.34 2.55 17.21
CA LYS A 286 16.34 3.01 18.20
C LYS A 286 15.68 3.91 19.24
N ARG A 287 15.73 3.48 20.50
CA ARG A 287 15.19 4.21 21.64
C ARG A 287 15.85 5.58 21.78
N ALA A 288 15.03 6.63 21.82
CA ALA A 288 15.48 7.99 21.99
C ALA A 288 15.82 8.27 23.47
N PRO A 289 16.92 8.99 23.79
CA PRO A 289 17.21 9.38 25.17
C PRO A 289 16.14 10.27 25.80
N SER A 290 16.02 10.27 27.13
CA SER A 290 15.20 11.25 27.86
C SER A 290 15.56 12.68 27.45
N GLY A 291 14.54 13.53 27.27
CA GLY A 291 14.67 14.88 26.73
C GLY A 291 14.52 14.97 25.22
N SER A 292 14.59 13.85 24.49
CA SER A 292 14.42 13.85 23.02
C SER A 292 12.99 14.22 22.63
N SER A 293 12.88 15.00 21.56
CA SER A 293 11.58 15.31 20.93
C SER A 293 10.99 14.08 20.26
N LEU A 294 9.68 13.92 20.39
CA LEU A 294 8.92 12.88 19.70
C LEU A 294 7.48 13.33 19.46
N CYS A 295 6.82 12.66 18.54
CA CYS A 295 5.41 12.85 18.24
C CYS A 295 4.66 11.52 18.34
N LYS A 296 3.37 11.60 18.67
CA LYS A 296 2.41 10.51 18.67
C LYS A 296 1.40 10.73 17.55
N SER A 297 1.07 9.65 16.85
CA SER A 297 -0.13 9.56 16.00
C SER A 297 -1.19 8.69 16.67
N GLY A 298 -2.44 9.18 16.73
CA GLY A 298 -3.56 8.42 17.26
C GLY A 298 -4.90 8.97 16.77
N GLN A 299 -5.94 8.16 16.82
CA GLN A 299 -7.22 8.42 16.18
C GLN A 299 -8.05 9.52 16.83
N THR A 300 -7.79 9.80 18.11
CA THR A 300 -8.57 10.79 18.87
C THR A 300 -7.94 12.17 18.75
N THR A 301 -6.66 12.29 19.09
CA THR A 301 -5.98 13.60 19.13
C THR A 301 -5.13 13.87 17.88
N GLY A 302 -5.09 12.92 16.94
CA GLY A 302 -4.30 13.02 15.73
C GLY A 302 -2.82 12.99 16.02
N TRP A 303 -2.11 14.00 15.49
CA TRP A 303 -0.68 14.18 15.62
C TRP A 303 -0.38 15.13 16.78
N THR A 304 0.26 14.67 17.85
CA THR A 304 0.67 15.50 19.00
C THR A 304 2.15 15.31 19.30
N CYS A 305 2.86 16.36 19.69
CA CYS A 305 4.31 16.33 19.89
C CYS A 305 4.72 16.85 21.27
N GLY A 306 5.92 16.45 21.70
CA GLY A 306 6.45 16.73 23.03
C GLY A 306 7.85 16.13 23.18
N ALA A 307 8.21 15.76 24.41
CA ALA A 307 9.50 15.14 24.71
C ALA A 307 9.36 13.90 25.60
N VAL A 308 10.31 12.99 25.48
CA VAL A 308 10.47 11.89 26.44
C VAL A 308 10.90 12.49 27.77
N LYS A 309 10.28 12.06 28.87
CA LYS A 309 10.63 12.51 30.22
C LYS A 309 11.46 11.47 30.95
N SER A 310 10.98 10.24 31.05
CA SER A 310 11.70 9.14 31.70
C SER A 310 11.29 7.78 31.14
N TYR A 311 12.12 6.77 31.40
CA TYR A 311 11.84 5.35 31.12
C TYR A 311 11.71 4.58 32.43
N ASN A 312 11.22 3.33 32.35
CA ASN A 312 11.00 2.45 33.50
C ASN A 312 10.06 3.06 34.56
N VAL A 313 9.00 3.69 34.08
CA VAL A 313 7.93 4.28 34.89
C VAL A 313 6.91 3.20 35.26
N SER A 314 6.42 3.25 36.49
CA SER A 314 5.27 2.47 36.94
C SER A 314 4.08 3.40 37.16
N VAL A 315 2.92 3.02 36.65
CA VAL A 315 1.69 3.82 36.68
C VAL A 315 0.57 2.96 37.25
N THR A 316 -0.27 3.54 38.10
CA THR A 316 -1.53 2.93 38.51
C THR A 316 -2.65 3.53 37.68
N TYR A 317 -3.30 2.73 36.86
CA TYR A 317 -4.48 3.13 36.10
C TYR A 317 -5.75 2.78 36.88
N VAL A 318 -6.69 3.72 36.90
CA VAL A 318 -8.07 3.49 37.37
C VAL A 318 -8.87 2.92 36.21
N ASP A 319 -9.71 1.93 36.46
CA ASP A 319 -10.66 1.44 35.46
C ASP A 319 -11.94 2.28 35.51
N GLU A 320 -12.20 3.04 34.44
CA GLU A 320 -13.39 3.90 34.34
C GLU A 320 -14.71 3.10 34.26
N HIS A 321 -14.63 1.79 34.04
CA HIS A 321 -15.77 0.87 34.02
C HIS A 321 -16.04 0.19 35.37
N GLY A 322 -15.35 0.60 36.43
CA GLY A 322 -15.60 0.13 37.80
C GLY A 322 -14.91 -1.17 38.18
N GLY A 323 -14.00 -1.67 37.34
CA GLY A 323 -13.07 -2.74 37.67
C GLY A 323 -11.93 -2.28 38.59
N PRO A 324 -11.02 -3.20 38.96
CA PRO A 324 -9.94 -2.89 39.89
C PRO A 324 -8.83 -2.06 39.24
N ASP A 325 -8.28 -1.12 40.01
CA ASP A 325 -7.07 -0.39 39.66
C ASP A 325 -5.92 -1.34 39.29
N THR A 326 -5.12 -0.92 38.32
CA THR A 326 -4.11 -1.78 37.68
C THR A 326 -2.75 -1.09 37.65
N VAL A 327 -1.74 -1.75 38.23
CA VAL A 327 -0.36 -1.26 38.21
C VAL A 327 0.35 -1.76 36.96
N VAL A 328 0.69 -0.85 36.06
CA VAL A 328 1.46 -1.12 34.84
C VAL A 328 2.90 -0.68 35.04
N THR A 329 3.86 -1.56 34.72
CA THR A 329 5.31 -1.30 34.91
C THR A 329 6.07 -1.31 33.60
N GLY A 330 7.19 -0.59 33.54
CA GLY A 330 8.10 -0.59 32.37
C GLY A 330 7.73 0.43 31.30
N LEU A 331 6.87 1.39 31.60
CA LEU A 331 6.46 2.43 30.67
C LEU A 331 7.54 3.51 30.51
N ALA A 332 7.41 4.31 29.46
CA ALA A 332 8.05 5.62 29.36
C ALA A 332 7.02 6.72 29.64
N SER A 333 7.45 7.82 30.24
CA SER A 333 6.63 9.04 30.40
C SER A 333 7.02 10.10 29.37
N SER A 334 6.06 10.92 28.96
CA SER A 334 6.22 11.98 27.97
C SER A 334 5.37 13.20 28.29
N SER A 335 5.74 14.36 27.72
CA SER A 335 4.87 15.55 27.69
C SER A 335 3.95 15.62 26.47
N VAL A 336 3.90 14.57 25.65
CA VAL A 336 2.95 14.48 24.54
C VAL A 336 1.54 14.32 25.10
N CYS A 337 0.58 15.10 24.61
CA CYS A 337 -0.81 15.00 25.01
C CYS A 337 -1.50 13.79 24.35
N THR A 338 -2.38 13.13 25.10
CA THR A 338 -3.17 11.97 24.68
C THR A 338 -4.56 11.99 25.30
N GLU A 339 -5.53 11.38 24.63
CA GLU A 339 -6.89 11.14 25.14
C GLU A 339 -7.35 9.69 24.91
N GLY A 340 -8.52 9.33 25.45
CA GLY A 340 -9.14 8.03 25.22
C GLY A 340 -9.29 7.73 23.72
N GLY A 341 -8.88 6.53 23.29
CA GLY A 341 -8.83 6.12 21.88
C GLY A 341 -7.48 6.32 21.19
N ASP A 342 -6.56 7.12 21.75
CA ASP A 342 -5.17 7.19 21.27
C ASP A 342 -4.32 5.97 21.70
N SER A 343 -4.82 5.17 22.64
CA SER A 343 -4.21 3.92 23.09
C SER A 343 -3.74 3.04 21.93
N GLY A 344 -2.55 2.45 22.04
CA GLY A 344 -1.91 1.71 20.94
C GLY A 344 -1.23 2.57 19.87
N GLY A 345 -1.55 3.87 19.80
CA GLY A 345 -1.05 4.80 18.79
C GLY A 345 0.46 4.98 18.79
N ALA A 346 1.01 5.27 17.62
CA ALA A 346 2.44 5.20 17.35
C ALA A 346 3.19 6.46 17.80
N TYR A 347 4.18 6.29 18.69
CA TYR A 347 5.18 7.31 19.02
C TYR A 347 6.41 7.17 18.13
N ILE A 348 6.91 8.27 17.56
CA ILE A 348 8.07 8.32 16.67
C ILE A 348 8.95 9.54 16.97
N SER A 349 10.28 9.35 16.94
CA SER A 349 11.28 10.41 17.09
C SER A 349 12.17 10.43 15.84
N GLY A 350 12.11 11.52 15.07
CA GLY A 350 12.69 11.55 13.73
C GLY A 350 12.06 10.48 12.84
N ASN A 351 12.84 9.47 12.47
CA ASN A 351 12.39 8.29 11.71
C ASN A 351 12.49 6.97 12.52
N GLN A 352 12.63 7.07 13.85
CA GLN A 352 12.78 5.93 14.75
C GLN A 352 11.50 5.72 15.55
N ALA A 353 10.88 4.55 15.39
CA ALA A 353 9.72 4.13 16.16
C ALA A 353 10.08 3.96 17.65
N GLN A 354 9.28 4.56 18.54
CA GLN A 354 9.58 4.64 19.97
C GLN A 354 8.69 3.75 20.83
N GLY A 355 7.40 3.64 20.50
CA GLY A 355 6.45 2.92 21.34
C GLY A 355 5.00 3.13 20.97
N MET A 356 4.12 2.56 21.80
CA MET A 356 2.68 2.62 21.63
C MET A 356 2.04 3.30 22.85
N THR A 357 1.07 4.19 22.64
CA THR A 357 0.34 4.86 23.72
C THR A 357 -0.23 3.84 24.70
N SER A 358 0.08 3.99 25.98
CA SER A 358 -0.54 3.21 27.07
C SER A 358 -1.70 3.99 27.68
N GLY A 359 -1.48 5.24 28.05
CA GLY A 359 -2.54 6.11 28.58
C GLY A 359 -2.02 7.46 29.07
N GLY A 360 -2.88 8.24 29.70
CA GLY A 360 -2.56 9.56 30.24
C GLY A 360 -3.49 9.95 31.38
N PRO A 361 -3.41 11.19 31.89
CA PRO A 361 -4.31 11.67 32.94
C PRO A 361 -5.78 11.64 32.51
N THR A 362 -6.65 11.16 33.39
CA THR A 362 -8.12 11.20 33.20
C THR A 362 -8.59 12.64 33.01
N GLY A 363 -9.45 12.85 32.02
CA GLY A 363 -10.02 14.17 31.71
C GLY A 363 -9.03 15.16 31.05
N GLN A 364 -7.82 14.74 30.69
CA GLN A 364 -6.93 15.55 29.86
C GLN A 364 -7.61 15.90 28.54
N GLN A 365 -7.38 17.12 28.05
CA GLN A 365 -7.91 17.63 26.79
C GLN A 365 -6.76 18.17 25.94
N CYS A 366 -6.69 17.75 24.69
CA CYS A 366 -5.67 18.08 23.73
C CYS A 366 -6.26 19.02 22.65
N SER A 367 -5.54 20.09 22.34
CA SER A 367 -5.90 21.13 21.37
C SER A 367 -5.04 21.11 20.09
N GLY A 368 -4.58 19.93 19.66
CA GLY A 368 -3.79 19.73 18.43
C GLY A 368 -2.28 19.52 18.65
N THR A 369 -1.47 19.80 17.62
CA THR A 369 -0.08 19.30 17.49
C THR A 369 0.89 19.64 18.62
N ASN A 370 0.70 20.77 19.30
CA ASN A 370 1.57 21.21 20.41
C ASN A 370 0.81 21.32 21.73
N SER A 371 -0.20 20.46 21.92
CA SER A 371 -0.96 20.39 23.15
C SER A 371 -0.06 20.10 24.34
N SER A 372 -0.13 20.94 25.38
CA SER A 372 0.48 20.63 26.67
C SER A 372 -0.27 19.48 27.32
N GLY A 373 0.45 18.45 27.74
CA GLY A 373 -0.15 17.35 28.46
C GLY A 373 0.92 16.42 29.00
N SER A 374 0.47 15.24 29.41
CA SER A 374 1.35 14.13 29.73
C SER A 374 0.74 12.83 29.22
N SER A 375 1.63 11.88 28.96
CA SER A 375 1.25 10.55 28.53
C SER A 375 2.30 9.54 28.94
N TYR A 376 1.90 8.29 28.90
CA TYR A 376 2.75 7.14 29.07
C TYR A 376 2.63 6.25 27.86
N PHE A 377 3.76 5.69 27.42
CA PHE A 377 3.80 4.78 26.29
C PHE A 377 4.65 3.56 26.62
N GLN A 378 4.27 2.42 26.06
CA GLN A 378 5.05 1.20 26.13
C GLN A 378 6.18 1.28 25.10
N PRO A 379 7.47 1.20 25.50
CA PRO A 379 8.56 1.16 24.55
C PRO A 379 8.44 0.01 23.55
N LEU A 380 8.63 0.31 22.26
CA LEU A 380 8.42 -0.65 21.17
C LEU A 380 9.48 -1.76 21.19
N ASP A 381 10.73 -1.41 21.43
CA ASP A 381 11.86 -2.35 21.52
C ASP A 381 11.67 -3.37 22.65
N ASP A 382 11.05 -3.01 23.77
CA ASP A 382 10.68 -3.98 24.83
C ASP A 382 9.66 -5.00 24.32
N ALA A 383 8.64 -4.55 23.56
CA ALA A 383 7.63 -5.42 23.00
C ALA A 383 8.20 -6.33 21.90
N LEU A 384 8.98 -5.77 20.97
CA LEU A 384 9.66 -6.52 19.91
C LEU A 384 10.57 -7.60 20.49
N SER A 385 11.38 -7.24 21.49
CA SER A 385 12.28 -8.19 22.16
C SER A 385 11.51 -9.29 22.89
N TYR A 386 10.42 -8.95 23.59
CA TYR A 386 9.63 -9.93 24.33
C TYR A 386 8.94 -10.94 23.42
N TYR A 387 8.35 -10.46 22.31
CA TYR A 387 7.62 -11.31 21.37
C TYR A 387 8.51 -11.93 20.27
N GLY A 388 9.81 -11.61 20.23
CA GLY A 388 10.74 -12.13 19.22
C GLY A 388 10.43 -11.63 17.80
N LEU A 389 10.00 -10.37 17.69
CA LEU A 389 9.56 -9.76 16.43
C LEU A 389 10.59 -8.78 15.87
N THR A 390 10.62 -8.68 14.54
CA THR A 390 11.42 -7.70 13.79
C THR A 390 10.50 -6.62 13.23
N LEU A 391 10.82 -5.35 13.48
CA LEU A 391 10.04 -4.20 12.98
C LEU A 391 10.04 -4.15 11.45
N ASN A 392 8.88 -3.87 10.85
CA ASN A 392 8.80 -3.54 9.43
C ASN A 392 9.27 -2.10 9.19
N THR A 393 10.23 -1.90 8.30
CA THR A 393 10.81 -0.60 7.98
C THR A 393 10.63 -0.24 6.50
N ASN A 394 10.56 1.06 6.21
CA ASN A 394 10.42 1.62 4.87
C ASN A 394 11.72 1.60 4.09
#